data_AF-A0A7V1N147-F1
#
_entry.id   AF-A0A7V1N147-F1
#
_cell.length_a   1.000
_cell.length_b   1.000
_cell.length_c   1.000
_cell.angle_alpha   90.00
_cell.angle_beta   90.00
_cell.angle_gamma   90.00
#
_symmetry.space_group_name_H-M   'P 1'
#
loop_
_entity.id
_entity.type
_entity.pdbx_description
1 polymer ?
#
loop_
_entity_poly.entity_id
_entity_poly.type
_entity_poly.pdbx_seq_one_letter_code
_entity_poly.pdbx_strand_id
1 'polypeptide(L)'
;MTTKNAQSLNNIADQAGFYLQAGMMVMKKVTTVAIEGYKSILTIDEDSRIAYYRDKGINHAKKGRYSQAVGLLKNVYTAKPGDLDVVFYLGVSYIKTDSAAEGIAILEKGRNQDESNIKLASVLGMAYIQEKDFKKAASTLEEALKKEKTNYNIQYRLGIAYDNLKEYPKAIKAFKAALEIKPDAANVYQSLGFAYEQKGDHDSAVQCFKKALELEEAAKHG
;
A
#
# COMPACT_ATOMS: atom_id res chain seq x y z
N MET A 1 -46.21 67.12 12.65
CA MET A 1 -45.73 66.01 11.81
C MET A 1 -44.74 65.07 12.52
N THR A 2 -44.60 65.12 13.86
CA THR A 2 -43.51 64.44 14.58
C THR A 2 -43.87 63.08 15.20
N THR A 3 -45.15 62.74 15.37
CA THR A 3 -45.58 61.51 16.06
C THR A 3 -45.63 60.26 15.18
N LYS A 4 -45.95 60.39 13.88
CA LYS A 4 -45.98 59.24 12.94
C LYS A 4 -44.59 58.67 12.64
N ASN A 5 -43.57 59.53 12.52
CA ASN A 5 -42.18 59.11 12.28
C ASN A 5 -41.55 58.40 13.49
N ALA A 6 -41.91 58.81 14.71
CA ALA A 6 -41.41 58.16 15.92
C ALA A 6 -42.01 56.75 16.10
N GLN A 7 -43.30 56.56 15.78
CA GLN A 7 -43.94 55.25 15.81
C GLN A 7 -43.43 54.30 14.70
N SER A 8 -43.16 54.81 13.50
CA SER A 8 -42.58 53.99 12.42
C SER A 8 -41.13 53.59 12.70
N LEU A 9 -40.33 54.48 13.30
CA LEU A 9 -38.94 54.18 13.70
C LEU A 9 -38.88 53.15 14.84
N ASN A 10 -39.77 53.24 15.83
CA ASN A 10 -39.90 52.22 16.88
C ASN A 10 -40.28 50.85 16.30
N ASN A 11 -41.21 50.81 15.35
CA ASN A 11 -41.60 49.56 14.68
C ASN A 11 -40.45 48.93 13.88
N ILE A 12 -39.62 49.75 13.22
CA ILE A 12 -38.43 49.26 12.49
C ILE A 12 -37.35 48.76 13.45
N ALA A 13 -37.12 49.46 14.57
CA ALA A 13 -36.17 49.03 15.60
C ALA A 13 -36.61 47.72 16.25
N ASP A 14 -37.90 47.57 16.55
CA ASP A 14 -38.48 46.35 17.10
C ASP A 14 -38.38 45.20 16.08
N GLN A 15 -38.75 45.43 14.81
CA GLN A 15 -38.58 44.45 13.73
C GLN A 15 -37.11 44.04 13.56
N ALA A 16 -36.17 44.98 13.57
CA ALA A 16 -34.75 44.69 13.51
C ALA A 16 -34.29 43.85 14.71
N GLY A 17 -34.80 44.13 15.92
CA GLY A 17 -34.58 43.33 17.12
C GLY A 17 -35.10 41.90 16.96
N PHE A 18 -36.29 41.72 16.39
CA PHE A 18 -36.85 40.40 16.10
C PHE A 18 -36.00 39.61 15.10
N TYR A 19 -35.54 40.22 14.01
CA TYR A 19 -34.67 39.56 13.03
C TYR A 19 -33.30 39.20 13.62
N LEU A 20 -32.73 40.08 14.45
CA LEU A 20 -31.48 39.81 15.16
C LEU A 20 -31.62 38.61 16.12
N GLN A 21 -32.72 38.55 16.88
CA GLN A 21 -33.01 37.43 17.78
C GLN A 21 -33.25 36.13 17.01
N ALA A 22 -34.02 36.16 15.92
CA ALA A 22 -34.23 35.01 15.07
C ALA A 22 -32.91 34.50 14.46
N GLY A 23 -32.06 35.41 13.98
CA GLY A 23 -30.72 35.11 13.47
C GLY A 23 -29.83 34.46 14.53
N MET A 24 -29.80 35.01 15.75
CA MET A 24 -29.05 34.42 16.87
C MET A 24 -29.57 33.04 17.26
N MET A 25 -30.88 32.81 17.20
CA MET A 25 -31.47 31.51 17.50
C MET A 25 -31.12 30.45 16.46
N VAL A 26 -31.16 30.81 15.17
CA VAL A 26 -30.72 29.94 14.07
C VAL A 26 -29.23 29.64 14.20
N MET A 27 -28.39 30.67 14.40
CA MET A 27 -26.96 30.49 14.60
C MET A 27 -26.67 29.57 15.78
N LYS A 28 -27.30 29.81 16.95
CA LYS A 28 -27.15 28.96 18.13
C LYS A 28 -27.52 27.51 17.81
N LYS A 29 -28.65 27.27 17.13
CA LYS A 29 -29.09 25.91 16.77
C LYS A 29 -28.13 25.22 15.80
N VAL A 30 -27.69 25.92 14.75
CA VAL A 30 -26.73 25.39 13.78
C VAL A 30 -25.40 25.10 14.45
N THR A 31 -24.89 26.02 15.28
CA THR A 31 -23.65 25.83 16.04
C THR A 31 -23.78 24.69 17.04
N THR A 32 -24.90 24.55 17.75
CA THR A 32 -25.15 23.43 18.67
C THR A 32 -25.17 22.10 17.93
N VAL A 33 -25.91 22.00 16.82
CA VAL A 33 -25.96 20.77 16.01
C VAL A 33 -24.59 20.43 15.41
N ALA A 34 -23.83 21.44 14.94
CA ALA A 34 -22.48 21.23 14.46
C ALA A 34 -21.57 20.72 15.58
N ILE A 35 -21.58 21.36 16.76
CA ILE A 35 -20.81 20.94 17.93
C ILE A 35 -21.21 19.53 18.37
N GLU A 36 -22.50 19.19 18.39
CA GLU A 36 -22.98 17.86 18.74
C GLU A 36 -22.58 16.81 17.70
N GLY A 37 -22.64 17.11 16.40
CA GLY A 37 -22.16 16.24 15.34
C GLY A 37 -20.64 16.05 15.37
N TYR A 38 -19.88 17.10 15.67
CA TYR A 38 -18.43 17.01 15.91
C TYR A 38 -18.14 16.22 17.18
N LYS A 39 -18.86 16.47 18.27
CA LYS A 39 -18.76 15.70 19.51
C LYS A 39 -19.14 14.25 19.28
N SER A 40 -20.14 13.92 18.46
CA SER A 40 -20.50 12.54 18.17
C SER A 40 -19.44 11.80 17.36
N ILE A 41 -18.73 12.52 16.47
CA ILE A 41 -17.53 12.01 15.79
C ILE A 41 -16.35 11.87 16.77
N LEU A 42 -16.25 12.76 17.77
CA LEU A 42 -15.22 12.74 18.82
C LEU A 42 -15.54 11.79 19.99
N THR A 43 -16.78 11.32 20.12
CA THR A 43 -17.21 10.31 21.11
C THR A 43 -16.98 8.89 20.61
N ILE A 44 -16.69 8.72 19.32
CA ILE A 44 -16.01 7.50 18.86
C ILE A 44 -14.62 7.58 19.50
N ASP A 45 -14.35 6.68 20.43
CA ASP A 45 -13.03 6.58 21.03
C ASP A 45 -11.95 6.52 19.94
N GLU A 46 -10.79 7.09 20.22
CA GLU A 46 -9.74 7.23 19.23
C GLU A 46 -9.34 5.88 18.62
N ASP A 47 -9.43 4.80 19.40
CA ASP A 47 -9.17 3.44 18.94
C ASP A 47 -10.18 2.96 17.90
N SER A 48 -11.47 3.17 18.12
CA SER A 48 -12.53 2.85 17.15
C SER A 48 -12.36 3.62 15.84
N ARG A 49 -11.96 4.89 15.91
CA ARG A 49 -11.68 5.71 14.72
C ARG A 49 -10.46 5.19 13.96
N ILE A 50 -9.38 4.86 14.66
CA ILE A 50 -8.16 4.28 14.07
C ILE A 50 -8.48 2.94 13.40
N ALA A 51 -9.25 2.08 14.07
CA ALA A 51 -9.68 0.79 13.53
C ALA A 51 -10.50 0.94 12.24
N TYR A 52 -11.46 1.88 12.21
CA TYR A 52 -12.23 2.17 11.00
C TYR A 52 -11.35 2.61 9.82
N TYR A 53 -10.42 3.55 10.04
CA TYR A 53 -9.53 4.02 8.99
C TYR A 53 -8.51 2.98 8.55
N ARG A 54 -8.06 2.13 9.48
CA ARG A 54 -7.22 0.98 9.19
C ARG A 54 -7.92 0.05 8.20
N ASP A 55 -9.10 -0.45 8.56
CA ASP A 55 -9.81 -1.43 7.75
C ASP A 55 -10.22 -0.87 6.39
N LYS A 56 -10.69 0.40 6.38
CA LYS A 56 -11.01 1.10 5.14
C LYS A 56 -9.76 1.28 4.28
N GLY A 57 -8.66 1.75 4.84
CA GLY A 57 -7.39 1.95 4.13
C GLY A 57 -6.85 0.67 3.52
N ILE A 58 -6.84 -0.42 4.29
CA ILE A 58 -6.45 -1.76 3.82
C ILE A 58 -7.36 -2.22 2.67
N ASN A 59 -8.68 -2.01 2.80
CA ASN A 59 -9.63 -2.36 1.74
C ASN A 59 -9.40 -1.54 0.45
N HIS A 60 -9.04 -0.26 0.55
CA HIS A 60 -8.64 0.54 -0.61
C HIS A 60 -7.36 -0.01 -1.25
N ALA A 61 -6.35 -0.38 -0.47
CA ALA A 61 -5.11 -0.96 -0.98
C ALA A 61 -5.35 -2.29 -1.72
N LYS A 62 -6.17 -3.18 -1.13
CA LYS A 62 -6.57 -4.45 -1.75
C LYS A 62 -7.32 -4.26 -3.07
N LYS A 63 -8.07 -3.16 -3.21
CA LYS A 63 -8.78 -2.79 -4.44
C LYS A 63 -7.93 -2.00 -5.45
N GLY A 64 -6.62 -1.90 -5.21
CA GLY A 64 -5.69 -1.18 -6.08
C GLY A 64 -5.78 0.35 -6.00
N ARG A 65 -6.56 0.89 -5.06
CA ARG A 65 -6.75 2.34 -4.88
C ARG A 65 -5.70 2.90 -3.93
N TYR A 66 -4.45 2.82 -4.37
CA TYR A 66 -3.28 3.08 -3.54
C TYR A 66 -3.21 4.51 -3.00
N SER A 67 -3.50 5.54 -3.80
CA SER A 67 -3.48 6.94 -3.32
C SER A 67 -4.48 7.18 -2.18
N GLN A 68 -5.67 6.59 -2.27
CA GLN A 68 -6.67 6.66 -1.19
C GLN A 68 -6.23 5.87 0.03
N ALA A 69 -5.60 4.70 -0.17
CA ALA A 69 -5.05 3.91 0.91
C ALA A 69 -3.95 4.67 1.67
N VAL A 70 -3.03 5.35 0.97
CA VAL A 70 -1.99 6.19 1.58
C VAL A 70 -2.61 7.25 2.49
N GLY A 71 -3.61 7.99 1.98
CA GLY A 71 -4.26 9.05 2.76
C GLY A 71 -4.91 8.56 4.06
N LEU A 72 -5.49 7.36 4.04
CA LEU A 72 -6.13 6.76 5.22
C LEU A 72 -5.11 6.12 6.17
N LEU A 73 -4.17 5.34 5.63
CA LEU A 73 -3.24 4.54 6.40
C LEU A 73 -2.09 5.35 7.01
N LYS A 74 -1.73 6.51 6.42
CA LYS A 74 -0.68 7.37 6.97
C LYS A 74 -0.99 7.81 8.41
N ASN A 75 -2.23 8.25 8.66
CA ASN A 75 -2.65 8.68 10.00
C ASN A 75 -2.72 7.51 10.98
N VAL A 76 -3.17 6.34 10.50
CA VAL A 76 -3.21 5.09 11.29
C VAL A 76 -1.80 4.68 11.70
N TYR A 77 -0.84 4.74 10.77
CA TYR A 77 0.56 4.44 11.05
C TYR A 77 1.19 5.42 12.05
N THR A 78 0.88 6.72 11.96
CA THR A 78 1.34 7.70 12.95
C THR A 78 0.85 7.38 14.36
N ALA A 79 -0.41 6.93 14.50
CA ALA A 79 -0.97 6.56 15.80
C ALA A 79 -0.50 5.20 16.31
N LYS A 80 -0.37 4.21 15.41
CA LYS A 80 0.00 2.81 15.72
C LYS A 80 1.09 2.31 14.76
N PRO A 81 2.35 2.73 14.92
CA PRO A 81 3.44 2.35 14.02
C PRO A 81 3.86 0.88 14.11
N GLY A 82 3.36 0.15 15.12
CA GLY A 82 3.60 -1.28 15.31
C GLY A 82 2.63 -2.21 14.55
N ASP A 83 1.62 -1.66 13.88
CA ASP A 83 0.65 -2.47 13.14
C ASP A 83 1.24 -2.93 11.80
N LEU A 84 1.78 -4.15 11.78
CA LEU A 84 2.51 -4.69 10.62
C LEU A 84 1.64 -4.83 9.36
N ASP A 85 0.32 -5.01 9.49
CA ASP A 85 -0.56 -4.99 8.32
C ASP A 85 -0.64 -3.58 7.74
N VAL A 86 -0.76 -2.55 8.58
CA VAL A 86 -0.76 -1.15 8.13
C VAL A 86 0.58 -0.83 7.48
N VAL A 87 1.70 -1.22 8.08
CA VAL A 87 3.04 -1.07 7.48
C VAL A 87 3.08 -1.73 6.10
N PHE A 88 2.61 -2.98 5.99
CA PHE A 88 2.59 -3.71 4.73
C PHE A 88 1.75 -2.99 3.65
N TYR A 89 0.48 -2.67 3.94
CA TYR A 89 -0.40 -2.06 2.95
C TYR A 89 -0.03 -0.62 2.64
N LEU A 90 0.46 0.14 3.61
CA LEU A 90 0.97 1.51 3.39
C LEU A 90 2.24 1.47 2.54
N GLY A 91 3.19 0.59 2.85
CA GLY A 91 4.41 0.38 2.07
C GLY A 91 4.12 -0.01 0.62
N VAL A 92 3.25 -1.01 0.41
CA VAL A 92 2.77 -1.38 -0.94
C VAL A 92 2.13 -0.18 -1.64
N SER A 93 1.29 0.58 -0.94
CA SER A 93 0.59 1.72 -1.55
C SER A 93 1.57 2.81 -1.98
N TYR A 94 2.58 3.11 -1.17
CA TYR A 94 3.63 4.07 -1.52
C TYR A 94 4.46 3.64 -2.73
N ILE A 95 4.87 2.37 -2.78
CA ILE A 95 5.60 1.81 -3.94
C ILE A 95 4.78 1.93 -5.23
N LYS A 96 3.46 1.78 -5.13
CA LYS A 96 2.54 1.87 -6.27
C LYS A 96 2.14 3.30 -6.65
N THR A 97 2.43 4.30 -5.82
CA THR A 97 2.16 5.72 -6.09
C THR A 97 3.42 6.53 -6.37
N ASP A 98 4.49 5.88 -6.83
CA ASP A 98 5.77 6.52 -7.18
C ASP A 98 6.49 7.21 -6.01
N SER A 99 6.18 6.77 -4.78
CA SER A 99 6.82 7.23 -3.53
C SER A 99 7.58 6.06 -2.90
N ALA A 100 8.41 5.40 -3.71
CA ALA A 100 9.06 4.15 -3.32
C ALA A 100 10.00 4.32 -2.13
N ALA A 101 10.70 5.46 -2.02
CA ALA A 101 11.61 5.76 -0.92
C ALA A 101 10.88 5.77 0.45
N GLU A 102 9.72 6.43 0.54
CA GLU A 102 8.90 6.45 1.74
C GLU A 102 8.36 5.06 2.08
N GLY A 103 7.93 4.32 1.05
CA GLY A 103 7.49 2.94 1.19
C GLY A 103 8.59 2.05 1.79
N ILE A 104 9.81 2.13 1.25
CA ILE A 104 10.99 1.40 1.73
C ILE A 104 11.27 1.74 3.19
N ALA A 105 11.33 3.03 3.54
CA ALA A 105 11.64 3.44 4.91
C ALA A 105 10.62 2.93 5.95
N ILE A 106 9.34 2.87 5.59
CA ILE A 106 8.28 2.32 6.45
C ILE A 106 8.44 0.80 6.57
N LEU A 107 8.68 0.11 5.46
CA LEU A 107 8.86 -1.35 5.44
C LEU A 107 10.11 -1.79 6.22
N GLU A 108 11.23 -1.05 6.11
CA GLU A 108 12.44 -1.30 6.91
C GLU A 108 12.15 -1.19 8.41
N LYS A 109 11.42 -0.14 8.83
CA LYS A 109 11.04 0.04 10.24
C LYS A 109 10.18 -1.12 10.74
N GLY A 110 9.17 -1.55 9.97
CA GLY A 110 8.34 -2.68 10.36
C GLY A 110 9.11 -4.00 10.39
N ARG A 111 10.05 -4.20 9.47
CA ARG A 111 10.90 -5.40 9.46
C ARG A 111 11.85 -5.45 10.65
N ASN A 112 12.32 -4.32 11.17
CA ASN A 112 13.14 -4.28 12.39
C ASN A 112 12.32 -4.64 13.65
N GLN A 113 10.99 -4.49 13.62
CA GLN A 113 10.12 -4.92 14.73
C GLN A 113 9.86 -6.41 14.70
N ASP A 114 9.65 -6.97 13.51
CA ASP A 114 9.48 -8.40 13.29
C ASP A 114 10.24 -8.84 12.04
N GLU A 115 11.49 -9.23 12.26
CA GLU A 115 12.36 -9.72 11.19
C GLU A 115 11.86 -11.03 10.60
N SER A 116 10.93 -11.74 11.26
CA SER A 116 10.34 -12.98 10.77
C SER A 116 9.20 -12.76 9.80
N ASN A 117 8.75 -11.52 9.63
CA ASN A 117 7.64 -11.20 8.75
C ASN A 117 8.04 -11.27 7.26
N ILE A 118 7.78 -12.43 6.67
CA ILE A 118 8.10 -12.77 5.28
C ILE A 118 7.32 -11.90 4.28
N LYS A 119 6.09 -11.46 4.63
CA LYS A 119 5.31 -10.56 3.77
C LYS A 119 6.01 -9.22 3.59
N LEU A 120 6.54 -8.65 4.69
CA LEU A 120 7.32 -7.42 4.64
C LEU A 120 8.61 -7.60 3.84
N ALA A 121 9.34 -8.70 4.06
CA ALA A 121 10.57 -8.98 3.29
C ALA A 121 10.29 -9.13 1.78
N SER A 122 9.18 -9.78 1.40
CA SER A 122 8.79 -9.93 -0.01
C SER A 122 8.51 -8.59 -0.68
N VAL A 123 7.77 -7.69 -0.01
CA VAL A 123 7.45 -6.35 -0.55
C VAL A 123 8.67 -5.44 -0.52
N LEU A 124 9.50 -5.50 0.52
CA LEU A 124 10.72 -4.72 0.60
C LEU A 124 11.72 -5.16 -0.49
N GLY A 125 11.87 -6.46 -0.73
CA GLY A 125 12.66 -6.97 -1.84
C GLY A 125 12.13 -6.55 -3.21
N MET A 126 10.80 -6.50 -3.40
CA MET A 126 10.20 -5.91 -4.59
C MET A 126 10.56 -4.44 -4.76
N ALA A 127 10.45 -3.66 -3.69
CA ALA A 127 10.74 -2.23 -3.70
C ALA A 127 12.21 -1.97 -4.08
N TYR A 128 13.14 -2.73 -3.49
CA TYR A 128 14.55 -2.65 -3.83
C TYR A 128 14.85 -3.02 -5.28
N ILE A 129 14.17 -4.01 -5.85
CA ILE A 129 14.30 -4.33 -7.29
C ILE A 129 13.84 -3.17 -8.16
N GLN A 130 12.73 -2.51 -7.82
CA GLN A 130 12.22 -1.34 -8.54
C GLN A 130 13.21 -0.17 -8.49
N GLU A 131 13.81 0.07 -7.33
CA GLU A 131 14.87 1.08 -7.13
C GLU A 131 16.25 0.63 -7.63
N LYS A 132 16.35 -0.56 -8.24
CA LYS A 132 17.60 -1.16 -8.75
C LYS A 132 18.67 -1.41 -7.68
N ASP A 133 18.31 -1.41 -6.40
CA ASP A 133 19.18 -1.86 -5.31
C ASP A 133 19.12 -3.39 -5.18
N PHE A 134 19.65 -4.07 -6.20
CA PHE A 134 19.59 -5.52 -6.30
C PHE A 134 20.36 -6.23 -5.17
N LYS A 135 21.38 -5.58 -4.59
CA LYS A 135 22.15 -6.12 -3.47
C LYS A 135 21.29 -6.19 -2.20
N LYS A 136 20.61 -5.10 -1.84
CA LYS A 136 19.69 -5.11 -0.70
C LYS A 136 18.49 -6.03 -0.94
N ALA A 137 17.99 -6.08 -2.18
CA ALA A 137 16.93 -7.01 -2.55
C ALA A 137 17.35 -8.47 -2.28
N ALA A 138 18.50 -8.89 -2.80
CA ALA A 138 18.99 -10.26 -2.63
C ALA A 138 19.20 -10.61 -1.15
N SER A 139 19.93 -9.76 -0.41
CA SER A 139 20.20 -9.98 1.03
C SER A 139 18.90 -10.08 1.86
N THR A 140 17.93 -9.18 1.61
CA THR A 140 16.63 -9.18 2.29
C THR A 140 15.84 -10.46 2.03
N LEU A 141 15.82 -10.92 0.77
CA LEU A 141 15.06 -12.09 0.36
C LEU A 141 15.74 -13.39 0.81
N GLU A 142 17.07 -13.48 0.78
CA GLU A 142 17.83 -14.62 1.34
C GLU A 142 17.57 -14.81 2.83
N GLU A 143 17.59 -13.73 3.61
CA GLU A 143 17.29 -13.78 5.04
C GLU A 143 15.88 -14.28 5.32
N ALA A 144 14.90 -13.85 4.53
CA ALA A 144 13.53 -14.35 4.64
C ALA A 144 13.44 -15.86 4.35
N LEU A 145 14.16 -16.35 3.33
CA LEU A 145 14.19 -17.78 2.97
C LEU A 145 14.87 -18.67 4.01
N LYS A 146 15.74 -18.12 4.87
CA LYS A 146 16.29 -18.88 6.01
C LYS A 146 15.19 -19.33 6.98
N LYS A 147 14.09 -18.58 7.07
CA LYS A 147 12.96 -18.85 7.98
C LYS A 147 11.88 -19.70 7.31
N GLU A 148 11.48 -19.33 6.10
CA GLU A 148 10.53 -20.10 5.28
C GLU A 148 11.15 -20.38 3.91
N LYS A 149 11.58 -21.63 3.71
CA LYS A 149 12.32 -22.03 2.51
C LYS A 149 11.44 -22.06 1.25
N THR A 150 10.12 -22.09 1.40
CA THR A 150 9.15 -22.40 0.34
C THR A 150 8.20 -21.23 0.07
N ASN A 151 8.71 -20.18 -0.59
CA ASN A 151 7.86 -19.05 -1.01
C ASN A 151 8.13 -18.65 -2.47
N TYR A 152 7.14 -18.88 -3.35
CA TYR A 152 7.25 -18.61 -4.78
C TYR A 152 7.67 -17.16 -5.09
N ASN A 153 7.00 -16.17 -4.48
CA ASN A 153 7.25 -14.77 -4.77
C ASN A 153 8.66 -14.34 -4.37
N ILE A 154 9.17 -14.88 -3.26
CA ILE A 154 10.52 -14.57 -2.79
C ILE A 154 11.57 -15.24 -3.67
N GLN A 155 11.41 -16.53 -4.01
CA GLN A 155 12.33 -17.24 -4.90
C GLN A 155 12.40 -16.57 -6.29
N TYR A 156 11.25 -16.19 -6.86
CA TYR A 156 11.22 -15.51 -8.14
C TYR A 156 11.92 -14.15 -8.10
N ARG A 157 11.61 -13.32 -7.08
CA ARG A 157 12.26 -12.01 -6.90
C ARG A 157 13.75 -12.12 -6.60
N LEU A 158 14.17 -13.12 -5.85
CA LEU A 158 15.58 -13.40 -5.58
C LEU A 158 16.31 -13.77 -6.87
N GLY A 159 15.68 -14.56 -7.74
CA GLY A 159 16.19 -14.83 -9.09
C GLY A 159 16.38 -13.57 -9.91
N ILE A 160 15.38 -12.67 -9.94
CA ILE A 160 15.47 -11.37 -10.64
C ILE A 160 16.62 -10.53 -10.07
N ALA A 161 16.77 -10.47 -8.75
CA ALA A 161 17.83 -9.70 -8.11
C ALA A 161 19.22 -10.24 -8.51
N TYR A 162 19.43 -11.55 -8.47
CA TYR A 162 20.70 -12.14 -8.89
C TYR A 162 20.98 -12.00 -10.38
N ASP A 163 19.96 -12.11 -11.22
CA ASP A 163 20.11 -11.94 -12.66
C ASP A 163 20.63 -10.53 -12.98
N ASN A 164 20.06 -9.50 -12.35
CA ASN A 164 20.53 -8.12 -12.48
C ASN A 164 21.92 -7.89 -11.86
N LEU A 165 22.30 -8.67 -10.85
CA LEU A 165 23.67 -8.71 -10.30
C LEU A 165 24.65 -9.49 -11.17
N LYS A 166 24.19 -10.10 -12.28
CA LYS A 166 24.94 -11.01 -13.15
C LYS A 166 25.45 -12.26 -12.44
N GLU A 167 24.84 -12.60 -11.31
CA GLU A 167 25.10 -13.85 -10.57
C GLU A 167 24.24 -14.98 -11.14
N TYR A 168 24.37 -15.24 -12.44
CA TYR A 168 23.50 -16.15 -13.20
C TYR A 168 23.34 -17.54 -12.57
N PRO A 169 24.39 -18.19 -12.02
CA PRO A 169 24.22 -19.48 -11.33
C PRO A 169 23.25 -19.42 -10.14
N LYS A 170 23.26 -18.32 -9.36
CA LYS A 170 22.33 -18.14 -8.25
C LYS A 170 20.93 -17.78 -8.75
N ALA A 171 20.83 -16.96 -9.79
CA ALA A 171 19.56 -16.63 -10.44
C ALA A 171 18.84 -17.90 -10.93
N ILE A 172 19.55 -18.76 -11.68
CA ILE A 172 19.06 -20.05 -12.17
C ILE A 172 18.56 -20.92 -11.01
N LYS A 173 19.32 -21.01 -9.91
CA LYS A 173 18.91 -21.79 -8.73
C LYS A 173 17.61 -21.27 -8.11
N ALA A 174 17.49 -19.95 -7.95
CA ALA A 174 16.30 -19.32 -7.38
C ALA A 174 15.07 -19.46 -8.30
N PHE A 175 15.24 -19.29 -9.62
CA PHE A 175 14.16 -19.51 -10.59
C PHE A 175 13.70 -20.97 -10.63
N LYS A 176 14.62 -21.94 -10.57
CA LYS A 176 14.26 -23.37 -10.45
C LYS A 176 13.47 -23.64 -9.18
N ALA A 177 13.90 -23.10 -8.04
CA ALA A 177 13.15 -23.23 -6.79
C ALA A 177 11.74 -22.58 -6.87
N ALA A 178 11.58 -21.48 -7.61
CA ALA A 178 10.26 -20.91 -7.88
C ALA A 178 9.39 -21.86 -8.74
N LEU A 179 9.97 -22.48 -9.77
CA LEU A 179 9.28 -23.46 -10.63
C LEU A 179 8.94 -24.77 -9.93
N GLU A 180 9.71 -25.19 -8.91
CA GLU A 180 9.34 -26.32 -8.05
C GLU A 180 8.03 -26.04 -7.29
N ILE A 181 7.73 -24.78 -6.98
CA ILE A 181 6.51 -24.37 -6.27
C ILE A 181 5.36 -24.11 -7.25
N LYS A 182 5.65 -23.48 -8.40
CA LYS A 182 4.68 -23.22 -9.47
C LYS A 182 5.24 -23.65 -10.83
N PRO A 183 5.01 -24.92 -11.22
CA PRO A 183 5.56 -25.48 -12.46
C PRO A 183 4.96 -24.88 -13.75
N ASP A 184 3.88 -24.12 -13.65
CA ASP A 184 3.12 -23.53 -14.76
C ASP A 184 3.41 -22.02 -14.94
N ALA A 185 4.44 -21.50 -14.27
CA ALA A 185 4.76 -20.08 -14.32
C ALA A 185 5.60 -19.71 -15.56
N ALA A 186 4.92 -19.39 -16.67
CA ALA A 186 5.56 -19.02 -17.94
C ALA A 186 6.58 -17.86 -17.81
N ASN A 187 6.24 -16.85 -17.01
CA ASN A 187 7.12 -15.70 -16.75
C ASN A 187 8.45 -16.11 -16.06
N VAL A 188 8.44 -17.17 -15.25
CA VAL A 188 9.65 -17.68 -14.59
C VAL A 188 10.50 -18.47 -15.57
N TYR A 189 9.89 -19.27 -16.46
CA TYR A 189 10.61 -19.92 -17.55
C TYR A 189 11.28 -18.91 -18.49
N GLN A 190 10.64 -17.78 -18.80
CA GLN A 190 11.29 -16.71 -19.58
C GLN A 190 12.51 -16.15 -18.84
N SER A 191 12.37 -15.78 -17.56
CA SER A 191 13.50 -15.26 -16.77
C SER A 191 14.63 -16.29 -16.62
N LEU A 192 14.29 -17.57 -16.46
CA LEU A 192 15.27 -18.67 -16.41
C LEU A 192 15.99 -18.84 -17.75
N GLY A 193 15.27 -18.73 -18.87
CA GLY A 193 15.84 -18.78 -20.21
C GLY A 193 16.87 -17.68 -20.46
N PHE A 194 16.54 -16.43 -20.10
CA PHE A 194 17.49 -15.32 -20.15
C PHE A 194 18.72 -15.55 -19.27
N ALA A 195 18.53 -16.02 -18.03
CA ALA A 195 19.66 -16.31 -17.14
C ALA A 195 20.59 -17.41 -17.70
N TYR A 196 20.03 -18.42 -18.39
CA TYR A 196 20.81 -19.45 -19.07
C TYR A 196 21.57 -18.90 -20.29
N GLU A 197 20.91 -18.10 -21.11
CA GLU A 197 21.52 -17.43 -22.27
C GLU A 197 22.71 -16.57 -21.82
N GLN A 198 22.53 -15.74 -20.79
CA GLN A 198 23.56 -14.87 -20.23
C GLN A 198 24.73 -15.65 -19.61
N LYS A 199 24.49 -16.88 -19.18
CA LYS A 199 25.53 -17.83 -18.72
C LYS A 199 26.23 -18.56 -19.90
N GLY A 200 25.70 -18.47 -21.11
CA GLY A 200 26.21 -19.15 -22.31
C GLY A 200 25.63 -20.55 -22.56
N ASP A 201 24.60 -20.95 -21.82
CA ASP A 201 23.93 -22.25 -21.97
C ASP A 201 22.69 -22.09 -22.87
N HIS A 202 22.95 -21.97 -24.17
CA HIS A 202 21.91 -21.68 -25.17
C HIS A 202 20.90 -22.81 -25.32
N ASP A 203 21.32 -24.07 -25.13
CA ASP A 203 20.42 -25.22 -25.23
C ASP A 203 19.36 -25.20 -24.12
N SER A 204 19.78 -24.95 -22.87
CA SER A 204 18.85 -24.81 -21.74
C SER A 204 17.96 -23.58 -21.90
N ALA A 205 18.50 -22.48 -22.44
CA ALA A 205 17.73 -21.26 -22.70
C ALA A 205 16.59 -21.53 -23.69
N VAL A 206 16.88 -22.18 -24.83
CA VAL A 206 15.89 -22.55 -25.85
C VAL A 206 14.80 -23.44 -25.26
N GLN A 207 15.15 -24.43 -24.43
CA GLN A 207 14.16 -25.28 -23.76
C GLN A 207 13.23 -24.47 -22.84
N CYS A 208 13.79 -23.53 -22.07
CA CYS A 208 13.00 -22.68 -21.19
C CYS A 208 12.05 -21.77 -21.97
N PHE A 209 12.52 -21.13 -23.05
CA PHE A 209 11.69 -20.27 -23.88
C PHE A 209 10.57 -21.04 -24.58
N LYS A 210 10.85 -22.24 -25.12
CA LYS A 210 9.81 -23.12 -25.66
C LYS A 210 8.75 -23.44 -24.62
N LYS A 211 9.18 -23.80 -23.41
CA LYS A 211 8.24 -24.12 -22.33
C LYS A 211 7.38 -22.92 -21.92
N ALA A 212 7.96 -21.73 -21.88
CA ALA A 212 7.20 -20.51 -21.62
C ALA A 212 6.11 -20.26 -22.69
N LEU A 213 6.47 -20.41 -23.98
CA LEU A 213 5.53 -20.24 -25.09
C LEU A 213 4.38 -21.25 -25.04
N GLU A 214 4.68 -22.53 -24.80
CA GLU A 214 3.67 -23.58 -24.63
C GLU A 214 2.65 -23.23 -23.53
N LEU A 215 3.13 -22.71 -22.39
CA LEU A 215 2.28 -22.33 -21.26
C LEU A 215 1.44 -21.07 -21.56
N GLU A 216 2.01 -20.09 -22.26
CA GLU A 216 1.27 -18.89 -22.70
C GLU A 216 0.18 -19.22 -23.73
N GLU A 217 0.45 -20.13 -24.65
CA GLU A 217 -0.54 -20.60 -25.62
C GLU A 217 -1.66 -21.36 -24.93
N ALA A 218 -1.32 -22.28 -24.02
CA ALA A 218 -2.31 -23.01 -23.23
C ALA A 218 -3.23 -22.05 -22.42
N ALA A 219 -2.67 -20.99 -21.84
CA ALA A 219 -3.43 -20.01 -21.07
C ALA A 219 -4.37 -19.12 -21.92
N LYS A 220 -4.14 -18.99 -23.23
CA LYS A 220 -5.02 -18.22 -24.14
C LYS A 220 -6.24 -19.01 -24.62
N HIS A 221 -6.17 -20.34 -24.54
CA HIS A 221 -7.17 -21.25 -25.10
C HIS A 221 -7.98 -22.03 -24.06
N GLY A 222 -7.71 -21.82 -22.76
CA GLY A 222 -8.49 -22.36 -21.63
C GLY A 222 -9.34 -21.30 -20.96
#